data_AF-A0A5S4ZPQ7-F1
#
_entry.id   AF-A0A5S4ZPQ7-F1
#
_cell.length_a   1.000
_cell.length_b   1.000
_cell.length_c   1.000
_cell.angle_alpha   90.00
_cell.angle_beta   90.00
_cell.angle_gamma   90.00
#
_symmetry.space_group_name_H-M   'P 1'
#
loop_
_entity.id
_entity.type
_entity.pdbx_description
1 polymer ?
#
loop_
_entity_poly.entity_id
_entity_poly.type
_entity_poly.pdbx_seq_one_letter_code
_entity_poly.pdbx_strand_id
1 'polypeptide(L)'
;MSRRLNRIEGQVRGIKRMIEEGVYCDDVLNQIASAQSALTGVAKLLLEKHIRTCIKDQLIAGDEEVVAELTKTIARLINKN
;
A
#
# COMPACT_ATOMS: atom_id res chain seq x y z
N MET A 1 -4.57 -5.96 -10.16
CA MET A 1 -4.69 -4.92 -9.10
C MET A 1 -6.09 -4.88 -8.52
N SER A 2 -7.14 -4.77 -9.34
CA SER A 2 -8.54 -4.61 -8.88
C SER A 2 -9.00 -5.66 -7.86
N ARG A 3 -8.70 -6.95 -8.06
CA ARG A 3 -9.06 -8.00 -7.08
C ARG A 3 -8.52 -7.74 -5.66
N ARG A 4 -7.29 -7.19 -5.54
CA ARG A 4 -6.68 -6.89 -4.23
C ARG A 4 -7.35 -5.66 -3.59
N LEU A 5 -7.63 -4.64 -4.39
CA LEU A 5 -8.32 -3.43 -3.94
C LEU A 5 -9.77 -3.74 -3.50
N ASN A 6 -10.51 -4.55 -4.25
CA ASN A 6 -11.86 -4.97 -3.88
C ASN A 6 -11.89 -5.73 -2.54
N ARG A 7 -10.85 -6.54 -2.25
CA ARG A 7 -10.71 -7.21 -0.95
C ARG A 7 -10.47 -6.20 0.18
N ILE A 8 -9.58 -5.24 -0.03
CA ILE A 8 -9.29 -4.18 0.95
C ILE A 8 -10.53 -3.34 1.23
N GLU A 9 -11.28 -2.96 0.19
CA GLU A 9 -12.55 -2.26 0.31
C GLU A 9 -13.55 -3.06 1.17
N GLY A 10 -13.64 -4.38 0.94
CA GLY A 10 -14.42 -5.29 1.77
C GLY A 10 -13.98 -5.30 3.24
N GLN A 11 -12.68 -5.29 3.52
CA GLN A 11 -12.13 -5.20 4.88
C GLN A 11 -12.52 -3.88 5.54
N VAL A 12 -12.38 -2.75 4.85
CA VAL A 12 -12.74 -1.43 5.38
C VAL A 12 -14.24 -1.35 5.71
N ARG A 13 -15.10 -1.85 4.82
CA ARG A 13 -16.55 -1.96 5.10
C ARG A 13 -16.84 -2.88 6.29
N GLY A 14 -16.08 -3.97 6.43
CA GLY A 14 -16.17 -4.88 7.57
C GLY A 14 -15.82 -4.19 8.89
N ILE A 15 -14.69 -3.48 8.94
CA ILE A 15 -14.25 -2.70 10.11
C ILE A 15 -15.33 -1.69 10.52
N LYS A 16 -15.91 -0.97 9.57
CA LYS A 16 -17.02 -0.03 9.85
C LYS A 16 -18.18 -0.73 10.57
N ARG A 17 -18.65 -1.86 10.04
CA ARG A 17 -19.74 -2.63 10.66
C ARG A 17 -19.38 -3.13 12.05
N MET A 18 -18.17 -3.66 12.24
CA MET A 18 -17.71 -4.12 13.54
C MET A 18 -17.77 -3.01 14.61
N ILE A 19 -17.41 -1.78 14.24
CA ILE A 19 -17.52 -0.62 15.13
C ILE A 19 -18.98 -0.28 15.43
N GLU A 20 -19.84 -0.25 14.41
CA GLU A 20 -21.28 0.04 14.55
C GLU A 20 -22.01 -1.00 15.41
N GLU A 21 -21.58 -2.26 15.35
CA GLU A 21 -22.12 -3.39 16.11
C GLU A 21 -21.50 -3.54 17.51
N GLY A 22 -20.51 -2.71 17.87
CA GLY A 22 -19.85 -2.77 19.18
C GLY A 22 -18.98 -4.02 19.39
N VAL A 23 -18.40 -4.56 18.32
CA VAL A 23 -17.47 -5.70 18.39
C VAL A 23 -16.25 -5.34 19.24
N TYR A 24 -15.68 -6.35 19.91
CA TYR A 24 -14.52 -6.20 20.79
C TYR A 24 -13.36 -5.46 20.11
N CYS A 25 -12.80 -4.48 20.81
CA CYS A 25 -11.80 -3.55 20.25
C CYS A 25 -10.59 -4.28 19.64
N ASP A 26 -10.10 -5.35 20.27
CA ASP A 26 -8.93 -6.08 19.78
C ASP A 26 -9.21 -6.75 18.43
N ASP A 27 -10.45 -7.24 18.20
CA ASP A 27 -10.83 -7.82 16.90
C ASP A 27 -10.90 -6.75 15.81
N VAL A 28 -11.41 -5.56 16.15
CA VAL A 28 -11.41 -4.41 15.25
C VAL A 28 -9.98 -4.00 14.91
N LEU A 29 -9.10 -3.91 15.91
CA LEU A 29 -7.68 -3.58 15.73
C LEU A 29 -6.96 -4.63 14.86
N ASN A 30 -7.26 -5.91 15.07
CA ASN A 30 -6.73 -7.00 14.24
C ASN A 30 -7.18 -6.86 12.77
N GLN A 31 -8.44 -6.47 12.52
CA GLN A 31 -8.89 -6.23 11.15
C GLN A 31 -8.27 -4.96 10.53
N ILE A 32 -8.07 -3.90 11.30
CA ILE A 32 -7.33 -2.73 10.85
C ILE A 32 -5.91 -3.12 10.43
N ALA A 33 -5.20 -3.88 11.26
CA ALA A 33 -3.85 -4.38 10.95
C ALA A 33 -3.84 -5.25 9.67
N SER A 34 -4.87 -6.09 9.49
CA SER A 34 -5.05 -6.89 8.27
C SER A 34 -5.25 -6.04 7.02
N ALA A 35 -6.06 -4.98 7.09
CA ALA A 35 -6.28 -4.05 5.99
C ALA A 35 -5.01 -3.24 5.66
N GLN A 36 -4.28 -2.79 6.68
CA GLN A 36 -2.98 -2.12 6.52
C GLN A 36 -1.95 -3.02 5.84
N SER A 37 -1.84 -4.27 6.27
CA SER A 37 -0.94 -5.25 5.64
C SER A 37 -1.29 -5.50 4.16
N ALA A 38 -2.58 -5.62 3.84
CA ALA A 38 -3.05 -5.77 2.48
C ALA A 38 -2.72 -4.53 1.60
N LEU A 39 -2.88 -3.31 2.13
CA LEU A 39 -2.48 -2.07 1.47
C LEU A 39 -0.97 -2.01 1.23
N THR A 40 -0.16 -2.40 2.22
CA THR A 40 1.30 -2.50 2.08
C THR A 40 1.69 -3.47 0.97
N GLY A 41 0.99 -4.61 0.85
CA GLY A 41 1.19 -5.57 -0.25
C GLY A 41 0.86 -4.97 -1.62
N VAL A 42 -0.21 -4.17 -1.72
CA VAL A 42 -0.55 -3.44 -2.95
C VAL A 42 0.51 -2.40 -3.31
N ALA A 43 0.97 -1.61 -2.32
CA ALA A 43 2.01 -0.60 -2.52
C ALA A 43 3.31 -1.23 -3.05
N LYS A 44 3.75 -2.36 -2.48
CA LYS A 44 4.94 -3.10 -2.96
C LYS A 44 4.82 -3.53 -4.42
N LEU A 45 3.69 -4.13 -4.80
CA LEU A 45 3.46 -4.57 -6.17
C LEU A 45 3.40 -3.40 -7.17
N LEU A 46 2.81 -2.28 -6.77
CA LEU A 46 2.74 -1.09 -7.61
C LEU A 46 4.14 -0.47 -7.77
N LEU A 47 4.92 -0.39 -6.69
CA LEU A 47 6.30 0.08 -6.72
C LEU A 47 7.18 -0.79 -7.62
N GLU A 48 7.08 -2.12 -7.51
CA GLU A 48 7.84 -3.03 -8.38
C GLU A 48 7.49 -2.78 -9.86
N LYS A 49 6.20 -2.67 -10.19
CA LYS A 49 5.77 -2.35 -11.56
C LYS A 49 6.37 -1.03 -12.02
N HIS A 50 6.29 0.01 -11.18
CA HIS A 50 6.80 1.35 -11.50
C HIS A 50 8.31 1.34 -11.79
N ILE A 51 9.09 0.63 -10.98
CA ILE A 51 10.54 0.47 -11.17
C ILE A 51 10.83 -0.22 -12.51
N ARG A 52 10.13 -1.33 -12.80
CA ARG A 52 10.38 -2.13 -14.02
C ARG A 52 10.02 -1.41 -15.32
N THR A 53 9.04 -0.52 -15.29
CA THR A 53 8.54 0.14 -16.51
C THR A 53 9.03 1.58 -16.61
N CYS A 54 8.69 2.45 -15.66
CA CYS A 54 8.92 3.89 -15.81
C CYS A 54 10.37 4.26 -15.48
N ILE A 55 10.87 3.76 -14.35
CA ILE A 55 12.20 4.11 -13.83
C ILE A 55 13.29 3.54 -14.74
N LYS A 56 13.12 2.30 -15.22
CA LYS A 56 14.08 1.65 -16.12
C LYS A 56 14.34 2.50 -17.38
N ASP A 57 13.29 2.99 -18.01
CA ASP A 57 13.41 3.75 -19.26
C ASP A 57 14.08 5.11 -19.02
N GLN A 58 13.78 5.78 -17.89
CA GLN A 58 14.42 7.04 -17.50
C GLN A 58 15.91 6.88 -17.19
N LEU A 59 16.29 5.80 -16.49
CA LEU A 59 17.70 5.49 -16.22
C LEU A 59 18.48 5.23 -17.51
N ILE A 60 17.88 4.52 -18.48
CA ILE A 60 18.49 4.29 -19.80
C ILE A 60 18.68 5.62 -20.55
N ALA A 61 17.76 6.57 -20.37
CA ALA A 61 17.83 7.90 -20.95
C ALA A 61 18.84 8.83 -20.23
N GLY A 62 19.50 8.37 -19.17
CA GLY A 62 20.49 9.15 -18.41
C GLY A 62 19.89 10.15 -17.41
N ASP A 63 18.61 10.02 -17.08
CA ASP A 63 17.96 10.83 -16.07
C ASP A 63 18.25 10.25 -14.67
N GLU A 64 19.19 10.86 -13.95
CA GLU A 64 19.54 10.44 -12.58
C GLU A 64 18.58 10.99 -11.50
N GLU A 65 17.77 12.03 -11.80
CA GLU A 65 16.83 12.61 -10.82
C GLU A 65 15.80 11.58 -10.35
N VAL A 66 15.47 10.64 -11.24
CA VAL A 66 14.57 9.51 -10.99
C VAL A 66 14.96 8.71 -9.74
N VAL A 67 16.26 8.59 -9.45
CA VAL A 67 16.76 7.85 -8.27
C VAL A 67 16.40 8.59 -6.98
N ALA A 68 16.50 9.92 -6.98
CA ALA A 68 16.13 10.75 -5.84
C ALA A 68 14.63 10.70 -5.58
N GLU A 69 13.81 10.74 -6.63
CA GLU A 69 12.35 10.61 -6.52
C GLU A 69 11.91 9.24 -6.01
N LEU A 70 12.53 8.17 -6.51
CA LEU A 70 12.28 6.80 -6.05
C LEU A 70 12.63 6.67 -4.57
N THR A 71 13.78 7.21 -4.15
CA THR A 71 14.22 7.20 -2.75
C THR A 71 13.22 7.92 -1.84
N LYS A 72 12.70 9.08 -2.24
CA LYS A 72 11.64 9.80 -1.51
C LYS A 72 10.35 8.97 -1.39
N THR A 73 9.99 8.24 -2.44
CA THR A 73 8.80 7.39 -2.44
C THR A 73 8.96 6.18 -1.53
N ILE A 74 10.13 5.52 -1.56
CA ILE A 74 10.47 4.41 -0.67
C ILE A 74 10.48 4.88 0.79
N ALA A 75 11.10 6.03 1.10
CA ALA A 75 11.13 6.58 2.45
C ALA A 75 9.72 6.79 3.03
N ARG A 76 8.77 7.30 2.23
CA ARG A 76 7.36 7.45 2.65
C ARG A 76 6.65 6.12 2.93
N LEU A 77 7.04 5.04 2.25
CA LEU A 77 6.45 3.72 2.44
C LEU A 77 7.05 2.98 3.66
N ILE A 78 8.31 3.24 3.99
CA ILE A 78 9.01 2.61 5.13
C ILE A 78 8.75 3.38 6.44
N ASN A 79 8.78 4.70 6.41
CA ASN A 79 8.69 5.55 7.62
C ASN A 79 7.25 5.79 8.09
N LYS A 80 6.34 4.83 7.87
CA LYS A 80 5.00 4.88 8.47
C LYS A 80 5.10 4.44 9.94
N ASN A 81 5.60 5.33 10.79
CA ASN A 81 5.46 5.32 12.25
C ASN A 81 4.98 6.69 12.68
#